data_AF-A0A366IVF5-F1
#
_entry.id   AF-A0A366IVF5-F1
#
_cell.length_a   1.000
_cell.length_b   1.000
_cell.length_c   1.000
_cell.angle_alpha   90.00
_cell.angle_beta   90.00
_cell.angle_gamma   90.00
#
_symmetry.space_group_name_H-M   'P 1'
#
loop_
_entity.id
_entity.type
_entity.pdbx_description
1 polymer ?
#
loop_
_entity_poly.entity_id
_entity_poly.type
_entity_poly.pdbx_seq_one_letter_code
_entity_poly.pdbx_strand_id
1 'polypeptide(L)' 'MMYAKNWIGRLNKSFRRILKIRNSMPNVDSVLTLLSKVAIDMNSPTYQYPASRFLKSHLFY' A
#
# COMPACT_ATOMS: atom_id res chain seq x y z
N MET A 1 11.75 -17.51 4.00
CA MET A 1 10.91 -16.49 4.66
C MET A 1 10.91 -15.22 3.81
N MET A 2 9.93 -15.04 2.92
CA MET A 2 9.63 -13.70 2.37
C MET A 2 8.98 -12.90 3.50
N TYR A 3 9.60 -11.82 3.96
CA TYR A 3 9.10 -10.93 5.02
C TYR A 3 7.88 -10.09 4.56
N ALA A 4 6.90 -10.70 3.87
CA ALA A 4 5.71 -10.04 3.32
C ALA A 4 4.84 -9.35 4.39
N LYS A 5 5.01 -9.72 5.67
CA LYS A 5 4.38 -9.05 6.81
C LYS A 5 4.68 -7.55 6.87
N ASN A 6 5.82 -7.08 6.35
CA ASN A 6 6.16 -5.66 6.44
C ASN A 6 5.28 -4.81 5.51
N TRP A 7 5.11 -5.16 4.22
CA TRP A 7 4.36 -4.30 3.29
C TRP A 7 2.85 -4.39 3.46
N ILE A 8 2.30 -5.61 3.55
CA ILE A 8 0.85 -5.80 3.77
C ILE A 8 0.43 -5.28 5.16
N GLY A 9 1.31 -5.47 6.16
CA GLY A 9 1.09 -4.96 7.52
C GLY A 9 1.15 -3.44 7.58
N ARG A 10 2.10 -2.81 6.87
CA ARG A 10 2.17 -1.35 6.74
C ARG A 10 0.93 -0.78 6.06
N LEU A 11 0.45 -1.42 4.98
CA LEU A 11 -0.77 -1.00 4.28
C LEU A 11 -1.99 -1.05 5.21
N ASN A 12 -2.20 -2.18 5.88
CA ASN A 12 -3.31 -2.36 6.82
C ASN A 12 -3.24 -1.36 8.00
N LYS A 13 -2.03 -1.06 8.50
CA LYS A 13 -1.81 -0.04 9.54
C LYS A 13 -2.24 1.35 9.07
N SER A 14 -1.91 1.73 7.84
CA SER A 14 -2.32 3.01 7.26
C SER A 14 -3.84 3.10 7.06
N PHE A 15 -4.45 2.03 6.53
CA PHE A 15 -5.91 1.97 6.37
C PHE A 15 -6.64 2.12 7.72
N ARG A 16 -6.21 1.39 8.75
CA ARG A 16 -6.79 1.49 10.09
C ARG A 16 -6.63 2.89 10.70
N ARG A 17 -5.48 3.55 10.49
CA ARG A 17 -5.25 4.92 10.97
C ARG A 17 -6.23 5.91 10.31
N ILE A 18 -6.40 5.83 9.00
CA ILE A 18 -7.28 6.72 8.23
C ILE A 18 -8.74 6.52 8.64
N LEU A 19 -9.19 5.26 8.72
CA LEU A 19 -10.57 4.93 9.12
C LEU A 19 -10.87 5.41 10.55
N LYS A 20 -9.90 5.31 11.47
CA LYS A 20 -10.05 5.80 12.84
C LYS A 20 -10.20 7.33 12.92
N ILE A 21 -9.49 8.08 12.07
CA ILE A 21 -9.58 9.56 12.03
C ILE A 21 -10.94 10.01 11.48
N ARG A 22 -11.44 9.35 10.44
CA ARG A 22 -12.70 9.72 9.78
C ARG A 22 -13.95 9.40 10.60
N ASN A 23 -13.89 8.44 11.54
CA ASN A 23 -14.94 7.99 12.46
C ASN A 23 -16.21 7.40 11.80
N SER A 24 -16.69 7.99 10.71
CA SER A 24 -17.78 7.50 9.88
C SER A 24 -17.55 7.88 8.41
N MET A 25 -18.11 7.11 7.48
CA MET A 25 -18.03 7.37 6.04
C MET A 25 -19.45 7.40 5.46
N PRO A 26 -19.75 8.30 4.51
CA PRO A 26 -21.11 8.48 4.00
C PRO A 26 -21.63 7.31 3.15
N ASN A 27 -20.74 6.59 2.45
CA ASN A 27 -21.09 5.39 1.69
C ASN A 27 -19.85 4.50 1.46
N VAL A 28 -20.06 3.30 0.90
CA VAL A 28 -18.98 2.34 0.62
C VAL A 28 -18.03 2.85 -0.46
N ASP A 29 -18.52 3.55 -1.48
CA ASP A 29 -17.69 4.10 -2.56
C ASP A 29 -16.71 5.17 -2.05
N SER A 30 -17.12 5.93 -1.04
CA SER A 30 -16.28 6.93 -0.36
C SER A 30 -15.17 6.27 0.47
N VAL A 31 -15.44 5.08 1.03
CA VAL A 31 -14.40 4.27 1.67
C VAL A 31 -13.42 3.77 0.62
N LEU A 32 -13.92 3.23 -0.50
CA LEU A 32 -13.08 2.68 -1.56
C LEU A 32 -12.16 3.75 -2.17
N THR A 33 -12.71 4.91 -2.52
CA THR A 33 -11.94 6.04 -3.06
C THR A 33 -10.87 6.53 -2.08
N LEU A 34 -11.21 6.62 -0.79
CA LEU A 34 -10.27 7.01 0.27
C LEU A 34 -9.13 6.00 0.42
N LEU A 35 -9.44 4.71 0.49
CA LEU A 35 -8.43 3.65 0.64
C LEU A 35 -7.55 3.55 -0.60
N SER A 36 -8.11 3.72 -1.81
CA SER A 36 -7.35 3.81 -3.06
C SER A 36 -6.37 4.97 -3.05
N LYS A 37 -6.79 6.16 -2.59
CA LYS A 37 -5.88 7.31 -2.46
C LYS A 37 -4.73 7.02 -1.50
N VAL A 38 -5.01 6.40 -0.36
CA VAL A 38 -3.98 6.02 0.63
C VAL A 38 -2.99 5.01 0.04
N ALA A 39 -3.47 4.03 -0.73
CA ALA A 39 -2.60 3.07 -1.40
C ALA A 39 -1.67 3.74 -2.41
N ILE A 40 -2.19 4.66 -3.24
CA ILE A 40 -1.41 5.44 -4.21
C ILE A 40 -0.36 6.30 -3.50
N ASP A 41 -0.74 6.98 -2.43
CA ASP A 41 0.16 7.85 -1.66
C ASP A 41 1.26 7.08 -0.95
N MET A 42 1.01 5.83 -0.54
CA MET A 42 2.05 4.95 -0.01
C MET A 42 3.01 4.43 -1.08
N ASN A 43 2.52 4.25 -2.31
CA ASN A 43 3.31 3.78 -3.44
C ASN A 43 4.30 4.84 -3.93
N SER A 44 3.83 6.09 -4.06
CA SER A 44 4.56 7.18 -4.69
C SER A 44 5.95 7.46 -4.09
N PRO A 45 6.20 7.44 -2.76
CA PRO A 45 7.55 7.66 -2.23
C PRO A 45 8.34 6.38 -1.92
N THR A 46 7.66 5.24 -1.69
CA THR A 46 8.30 4.07 -1.02
C THR A 46 8.59 2.91 -1.98
N TYR A 47 7.78 2.74 -3.02
CA TYR A 47 7.79 1.52 -3.85
C TYR A 47 8.01 1.81 -5.34
N GLN A 48 8.58 2.97 -5.68
CA GLN A 48 8.90 3.32 -7.08
C GLN A 48 9.92 2.39 -7.71
N TYR A 49 10.83 1.81 -6.91
CA TYR A 49 11.93 1.00 -7.42
C TYR A 49 11.53 -0.48 -7.48
N PRO A 50 11.85 -1.17 -8.59
CA PRO A 50 11.65 -2.61 -8.69
C PRO A 50 12.48 -3.31 -7.62
N ALA A 51 11.98 -4.44 -7.10
CA ALA A 51 12.71 -5.14 -6.05
C ALA A 51 14.09 -5.56 -6.59
N SER A 52 15.14 -5.23 -5.84
CA SER A 52 16.55 -5.39 -6.24
C SER A 52 16.91 -6.80 -6.72
N ARG A 53 16.19 -7.82 -6.26
CA ARG A 53 16.34 -9.21 -6.69
C ARG A 53 15.91 -9.44 -8.14
N PHE A 54 14.91 -8.72 -8.64
CA PHE A 54 14.45 -8.81 -10.03
C PHE A 54 15.35 -8.05 -11.00
N LEU A 55 16.05 -7.01 -10.53
CA LEU A 55 17.05 -6.28 -11.31
C LEU A 55 18.28 -7.13 -11.65
N LYS A 56 18.62 -8.11 -10.81
CA LYS A 56 19.84 -8.92 -10.96
C LYS A 56 19.62 -10.22 -11.73
N SER A 57 18.37 -10.60 -11.97
CA SER A 57 18.05 -11.81 -12.73
C SER A 57 18.16 -11.53 -14.23
N HIS A 58 19.05 -12.25 -14.91
CA HIS A 58 19.25 -12.25 -16.37
C HIS A 58 18.01 -12.78 -17.17
N LEU A 59 16.89 -13.01 -16.48
CA LEU A 59 15.63 -13.52 -17.04
C LEU A 59 14.74 -12.44 -17.68
N PHE A 60 15.11 -11.17 -17.56
CA PHE A 60 14.34 -10.03 -18.09
C PHE A 60 15.12 -9.16 -19.09
N TYR A 61 16.14 -9.74 -19.75
CA TYR A 61 16.83 -9.19 -20.93
C TYR A 61 16.58 -10.12 -22.11
#